data_AF-A0A6L8EW90-F1
#
_entry.id   AF-A0A6L8EW90-F1
#
_cell.length_a   1.000
_cell.length_b   1.000
_cell.length_c   1.000
_cell.angle_alpha   90.00
_cell.angle_beta   90.00
_cell.angle_gamma   90.00
#
_symmetry.space_group_name_H-M   'P 1'
#
loop_
_entity.id
_entity.type
_entity.pdbx_description
1 polymer ?
#
loop_
_entity_poly.entity_id
_entity_poly.type
_entity_poly.pdbx_seq_one_letter_code
_entity_poly.pdbx_strand_id
1 'polypeptide(L)'
;MKNRQFLAKVLEEREEIESGFGESLIWQEKIPNVVVQQGFDNLTDESDWPNQHKWLADNLEKLDKVFRPRVEALNADGWEPPEDEDDE
;
A
#
# COMPACT_ATOMS: atom_id res chain seq x y z
N MET A 1 13.68 11.94 -0.42
CA MET A 1 12.65 13.03 -0.43
C MET A 1 11.53 12.85 -1.48
N LYS A 2 11.71 12.07 -2.56
CA LYS A 2 10.70 11.88 -3.63
C LYS A 2 9.42 11.13 -3.20
N ASN A 3 9.49 10.12 -2.32
CA ASN A 3 8.29 9.38 -1.87
C ASN A 3 7.23 10.26 -1.18
N ARG A 4 7.63 11.36 -0.51
CA ARG A 4 6.66 12.28 0.12
C ARG A 4 5.89 13.10 -0.92
N GLN A 5 6.52 13.43 -2.05
CA GLN A 5 5.86 14.15 -3.14
C GLN A 5 4.88 13.24 -3.87
N PHE A 6 5.23 11.96 -4.07
CA PHE A 6 4.30 10.97 -4.62
C PHE A 6 3.13 10.71 -3.68
N LEU A 7 3.36 10.56 -2.37
CA LEU A 7 2.27 10.44 -1.40
C LEU A 7 1.35 11.67 -1.41
N ALA A 8 1.91 12.89 -1.44
CA ALA A 8 1.10 14.11 -1.46
C ALA A 8 0.14 14.15 -2.66
N LYS A 9 0.60 13.74 -3.84
CA LYS A 9 -0.24 13.67 -5.04
C LYS A 9 -1.28 12.55 -4.97
N VAL A 10 -0.92 11.41 -4.41
CA VAL A 10 -1.85 10.29 -4.19
C VAL A 10 -2.90 10.63 -3.11
N LEU A 11 -2.55 11.45 -2.12
CA LEU A 11 -3.46 11.92 -1.07
C LEU A 11 -4.58 12.82 -1.62
N GLU A 12 -4.35 13.54 -2.73
CA GLU A 12 -5.40 14.32 -3.40
C GLU A 12 -6.53 13.42 -3.93
N GLU A 13 -6.25 12.15 -4.20
CA GLU A 13 -7.20 11.16 -4.72
C GLU A 13 -7.72 10.20 -3.63
N ARG A 14 -7.51 10.52 -2.35
CA ARG A 14 -7.83 9.63 -1.23
C ARG A 14 -9.25 9.07 -1.26
N GLU A 15 -10.26 9.91 -1.46
CA GLU A 15 -11.67 9.48 -1.45
C GLU A 15 -11.96 8.48 -2.57
N GLU A 16 -11.38 8.71 -3.76
CA GLU A 16 -11.52 7.80 -4.90
C GLU A 16 -10.79 6.48 -4.66
N ILE A 17 -9.63 6.53 -4.01
CA ILE A 17 -8.86 5.34 -3.64
C ILE A 17 -9.64 4.51 -2.63
N GLU A 18 -10.14 5.11 -1.55
CA GLU A 18 -10.93 4.39 -0.53
C GLU A 18 -12.23 3.85 -1.10
N SER A 19 -12.89 4.60 -1.99
CA SER A 19 -14.08 4.11 -2.72
C SER A 19 -13.76 2.95 -3.66
N GLY A 20 -12.62 2.97 -4.35
CA GLY A 20 -12.18 1.89 -5.24
C GLY A 20 -11.68 0.65 -4.50
N PHE A 21 -11.10 0.87 -3.31
CA PHE A 21 -10.60 -0.17 -2.42
C PHE A 21 -11.75 -0.87 -1.67
N GLY A 22 -12.82 -0.11 -1.38
CA GLY A 22 -14.04 -0.59 -0.73
C GLY A 22 -14.04 -0.48 0.79
N GLU A 23 -12.99 0.09 1.38
CA GLU A 23 -12.88 0.38 2.81
C GLU A 23 -11.90 1.53 3.05
N SER A 24 -11.92 2.08 4.27
CA SER A 24 -11.02 3.16 4.68
C SER A 24 -9.60 2.63 4.90
N LEU A 25 -8.62 3.38 4.42
CA LEU A 25 -7.20 3.05 4.56
C LEU A 25 -6.56 3.87 5.68
N ILE A 26 -5.47 3.37 6.24
CA ILE A 26 -4.68 4.09 7.23
C ILE A 26 -3.59 4.87 6.50
N TRP A 27 -3.71 6.19 6.51
CA TRP A 27 -2.78 7.11 5.89
C TRP A 27 -1.78 7.61 6.93
N GLN A 28 -0.49 7.32 6.74
CA GLN A 28 0.54 7.84 7.62
C GLN A 28 1.04 9.19 7.11
N GLU A 29 0.81 10.27 7.86
CA GLU A 29 1.22 11.62 7.41
C GLU A 29 2.74 11.86 7.55
N LYS A 30 3.39 11.13 8.47
CA LYS A 30 4.82 11.29 8.78
C LYS A 30 5.73 10.42 7.92
N ILE A 31 5.22 9.31 7.41
CA ILE A 31 5.92 8.32 6.59
C ILE A 31 5.05 8.10 5.36
N PRO A 32 5.59 8.13 4.13
CA PRO A 32 4.77 8.06 2.91
C PRO A 32 4.22 6.65 2.62
N ASN A 33 3.42 6.13 3.55
CA ASN A 33 2.86 4.80 3.55
C ASN A 33 1.34 4.85 3.67
N VAL A 34 0.70 3.92 2.96
CA VAL A 34 -0.72 3.61 3.04
C VAL A 34 -0.83 2.19 3.56
N VAL A 35 -1.66 1.97 4.58
CA VAL A 35 -1.77 0.70 5.27
C VAL A 35 -3.21 0.22 5.27
N VAL A 36 -3.39 -1.06 4.96
CA VAL A 36 -4.59 -1.84 5.28
C VAL A 36 -4.17 -2.87 6.33
N GLN A 37 -4.98 -3.03 7.38
CA GLN A 37 -4.65 -3.94 8.49
C GLN A 37 -5.86 -4.76 8.90
N GLN A 38 -5.62 -6.03 9.22
CA GLN A 38 -6.58 -6.90 9.88
C GLN A 38 -5.95 -7.44 11.16
N GLY A 39 -6.71 -7.38 12.25
CA GLY A 39 -6.32 -8.00 13.52
C GLY A 39 -6.60 -9.49 13.48
N PHE A 40 -5.58 -10.30 13.20
CA PHE A 40 -5.62 -11.74 13.44
C PHE A 40 -5.19 -12.01 14.87
N ASP A 41 -5.97 -12.81 15.60
CA ASP A 41 -5.72 -13.09 17.02
C ASP A 41 -4.43 -13.90 17.23
N ASN A 42 -4.11 -14.80 16.29
CA ASN A 42 -2.88 -15.58 16.32
C ASN A 42 -2.32 -15.84 14.90
N LEU A 43 -1.17 -15.26 14.59
CA LEU A 43 -0.48 -15.46 13.31
C LEU A 43 0.18 -16.84 13.17
N THR A 44 0.37 -17.58 14.27
CA THR A 44 0.95 -18.93 14.26
C THR A 44 -0.12 -20.04 14.25
N ASP A 45 -1.40 -19.68 14.24
CA ASP A 45 -2.48 -20.65 14.09
C ASP A 45 -2.57 -21.11 12.63
N GLU A 46 -1.97 -22.26 12.34
CA GLU A 46 -1.95 -22.83 10.99
C GLU A 46 -3.35 -23.15 10.45
N SER A 47 -4.33 -23.36 11.33
CA SER A 47 -5.70 -23.63 10.91
C SER A 47 -6.40 -22.40 10.34
N ASP A 48 -5.92 -21.20 10.69
CA ASP A 48 -6.44 -19.92 10.20
C ASP A 48 -5.61 -19.33 9.03
N TRP A 49 -4.46 -19.91 8.71
CA TRP A 49 -3.65 -19.50 7.56
C TRP A 49 -4.41 -19.37 6.24
N PRO A 50 -5.36 -20.25 5.88
CA PRO A 50 -6.15 -20.06 4.67
C PRO A 50 -6.89 -18.71 4.63
N ASN A 51 -7.42 -18.27 5.77
CA ASN A 51 -8.11 -16.97 5.87
C ASN A 51 -7.10 -15.81 5.82
N GLN A 52 -5.97 -15.95 6.52
CA GLN A 52 -4.90 -14.94 6.53
C GLN A 52 -4.33 -14.71 5.12
N HIS A 53 -4.00 -15.79 4.42
CA HIS A 53 -3.49 -15.72 3.04
C HIS A 53 -4.55 -15.21 2.07
N LYS A 54 -5.81 -15.63 2.24
CA LYS A 54 -6.91 -15.10 1.42
C LYS A 54 -7.04 -13.60 1.60
N TRP A 55 -7.06 -13.12 2.84
CA TRP A 55 -7.13 -11.68 3.12
C TRP A 55 -5.94 -10.94 2.51
N LEU A 56 -4.73 -11.47 2.66
CA LEU A 56 -3.53 -10.86 2.10
C LEU A 56 -3.63 -10.76 0.57
N ALA A 57 -3.98 -11.85 -0.10
CA ALA A 57 -4.13 -11.89 -1.56
C ALA A 57 -5.22 -10.92 -2.06
N ASP A 58 -6.41 -10.97 -1.46
CA ASP A 58 -7.54 -10.10 -1.84
C ASP A 58 -7.15 -8.61 -1.68
N ASN A 59 -6.44 -8.24 -0.62
CA ASN A 59 -6.03 -6.85 -0.40
C ASN A 59 -4.87 -6.43 -1.29
N LEU A 60 -3.91 -7.30 -1.58
CA LEU A 60 -2.85 -7.00 -2.53
C LEU A 60 -3.42 -6.72 -3.93
N GLU A 61 -4.40 -7.50 -4.38
CA GLU A 61 -5.08 -7.26 -5.66
C GLU A 61 -5.84 -5.93 -5.68
N LYS A 62 -6.54 -5.60 -4.59
CA LYS A 62 -7.23 -4.31 -4.47
C LYS A 62 -6.25 -3.14 -4.46
N LEU A 63 -5.17 -3.23 -3.68
CA LEU A 63 -4.12 -2.22 -3.62
C LEU A 63 -3.52 -2.01 -5.01
N ASP A 64 -3.17 -3.09 -5.71
CA ASP A 64 -2.64 -3.02 -7.07
C ASP A 64 -3.61 -2.30 -8.01
N LYS A 65 -4.87 -2.72 -8.00
CA LYS A 65 -5.91 -2.15 -8.86
C LYS A 65 -6.11 -0.65 -8.64
N VAL A 66 -6.07 -0.17 -7.40
CA VAL A 66 -6.27 1.26 -7.11
C VAL A 66 -4.99 2.09 -7.27
N PHE A 67 -3.82 1.55 -6.93
CA PHE A 67 -2.56 2.32 -6.92
C PHE A 67 -1.78 2.23 -8.23
N ARG A 68 -1.76 1.08 -8.93
CA ARG A 68 -1.02 0.90 -10.19
C ARG A 68 -1.27 2.01 -11.22
N PRO A 69 -2.53 2.33 -11.61
CA PRO A 69 -2.76 3.38 -12.61
C PRO A 69 -2.30 4.77 -12.14
N ARG A 70 -2.38 5.03 -10.83
CA ARG A 70 -1.94 6.29 -10.24
C ARG A 70 -0.43 6.40 -10.27
N VAL A 71 0.27 5.33 -9.89
CA VAL A 71 1.73 5.26 -9.94
C VAL A 71 2.26 5.38 -11.37
N GLU A 72 1.63 4.71 -12.33
CA GLU A 72 1.99 4.81 -13.76
C GLU A 72 1.82 6.26 -14.27
N ALA A 73 0.76 6.96 -13.84
CA ALA A 73 0.53 8.36 -14.19
C ALA A 73 1.53 9.35 -13.55
N LEU A 74 2.32 8.94 -12.57
CA LEU A 74 3.30 9.81 -11.89
C LEU A 74 4.58 10.05 -12.72
N ASN A 75 4.72 9.44 -13.91
CA ASN A 75 5.85 9.59 -14.82
C ASN A 75 7.19 9.28 -14.13
N ALA A 76 7.37 8.00 -13.81
CA ALA A 76 8.50 7.47 -13.04
C ALA A 76 9.80 7.28 -13.84
N ASP A 77 9.91 7.82 -15.07
CA ASP A 77 11.08 7.69 -15.96
C ASP A 77 12.41 8.20 -15.34
N GLY A 78 12.35 8.94 -14.23
CA GLY A 78 13.52 9.37 -13.44
C GLY A 78 13.55 8.83 -12.00
N TRP A 79 12.88 7.70 -11.74
CA TRP A 79 12.93 6.97 -10.48
C TRP A 79 14.01 5.89 -10.57
N GLU A 80 15.11 6.10 -9.85
CA GLU A 80 16.06 5.06 -9.52
C GLU A 80 15.77 4.62 -8.07
N PRO A 81 15.64 3.32 -7.80
CA PRO A 81 15.59 2.85 -6.42
C PRO A 81 16.84 3.35 -5.69
N PRO A 82 16.74 3.81 -4.43
CA PRO A 82 17.95 4.02 -3.65
C PRO A 82 18.74 2.71 -3.69
N GLU A 83 20.06 2.81 -3.96
CA GLU A 83 20.94 1.65 -3.77
C GLU A 83 20.71 1.16 -2.34
N ASP A 84 20.47 -0.14 -2.17
CA ASP A 84 20.36 -0.76 -0.86
C ASP A 84 21.66 -0.43 -0.12
N GLU A 85 21.63 0.55 0.79
CA GLU A 85 22.65 0.66 1.81
C GLU A 85 22.45 -0.59 2.67
N ASP A 86 23.22 -1.64 2.36
CA ASP A 86 23.39 -2.79 3.24
C ASP A 86 23.73 -2.23 4.63
N ASP A 87 22.73 -2.17 5.50
CA ASP A 87 22.89 -1.85 6.91
C ASP A 87 23.73 -2.97 7.54
N GLU A 88 25.07 -2.83 7.49
CA GLU A 88 26.05 -3.65 8.24
C GLU A 88 25.92 -3.46 9.77
#